data_AF-A0AA42J065-F1
#
_entry.id   AF-A0AA42J065-F1
#
_cell.length_a   1.000
_cell.length_b   1.000
_cell.length_c   1.000
_cell.angle_alpha   90.00
_cell.angle_beta   90.00
_cell.angle_gamma   90.00
#
_symmetry.space_group_name_H-M   'P 1'
#
loop_
_entity.id
_entity.type
_entity.pdbx_description
1 polymer ?
#
loop_
_entity_poly.entity_id
_entity_poly.type
_entity_poly.pdbx_seq_one_letter_code
_entity_poly.pdbx_strand_id
1 'polypeptide(L)' 'MITLKQLKEEILTYDIINFDAEGNPIECVEVTLADRVIDVYMDTREVNIGILARKILEQGLYKE' A
#
# COMPACT_ATOMS: atom_id res chain seq x y z
N MET A 1 17.20 -4.79 3.75
CA MET A 1 16.38 -3.59 4.05
C MET A 1 16.16 -2.87 2.74
N ILE A 2 14.96 -2.98 2.17
CA ILE A 2 14.63 -2.38 0.87
C ILE A 2 14.74 -0.85 0.91
N THR A 3 15.23 -0.24 -0.16
CA THR A 3 15.20 1.22 -0.31
C THR A 3 13.84 1.70 -0.80
N LEU A 4 13.48 2.95 -0.49
CA LEU A 4 12.28 3.58 -1.02
C LEU A 4 12.23 3.53 -2.57
N LYS A 5 13.38 3.64 -3.23
CA LYS A 5 13.45 3.56 -4.70
C LYS A 5 13.05 2.16 -5.19
N GLN A 6 13.67 1.12 -4.63
CA GLN A 6 13.38 -0.26 -5.01
C GLN A 6 11.92 -0.62 -4.75
N LEU A 7 11.36 -0.23 -3.60
CA LEU A 7 9.97 -0.52 -3.27
C LEU A 7 8.98 0.10 -4.26
N LYS A 8 9.27 1.31 -4.78
CA LYS A 8 8.44 1.92 -5.83
C LYS A 8 8.46 1.13 -7.14
N GLU A 9 9.58 0.50 -7.44
CA GLU A 9 9.75 -0.33 -8.65
C GLU A 9 9.06 -1.69 -8.50
N GLU A 10 8.86 -2.18 -7.27
CA GLU A 10 8.15 -3.43 -7.00
C GLU A 10 6.62 -3.30 -6.97
N ILE A 11 6.08 -2.09 -6.80
CA ILE A 11 4.63 -1.82 -6.87
C ILE A 11 4.18 -1.95 -8.32
N LEU A 12 3.39 -3.00 -8.60
CA LEU A 12 2.83 -3.27 -9.92
C LEU A 12 1.54 -2.50 -10.17
N THR A 13 0.63 -2.54 -9.20
CA THR A 13 -0.66 -1.82 -9.22
C THR A 13 -1.14 -1.58 -7.80
N TYR A 14 -2.14 -0.71 -7.66
CA TYR A 14 -2.83 -0.49 -6.39
C TYR A 14 -4.30 -0.13 -6.63
N ASP A 15 -5.14 -0.50 -5.67
CA ASP A 15 -6.57 -0.26 -5.70
C ASP A 15 -7.04 0.36 -4.38
N ILE A 16 -7.93 1.36 -4.48
CA ILE A 16 -8.46 2.06 -3.31
C ILE A 16 -9.65 1.27 -2.76
N ILE A 17 -9.56 0.87 -1.50
CA ILE A 17 -10.58 0.11 -0.79
C ILE A 17 -11.27 1.03 0.21
N ASN A 18 -12.55 1.32 -0.06
CA ASN A 18 -13.37 2.23 0.77
C ASN A 18 -14.24 1.50 1.80
N PHE A 19 -14.46 0.20 1.63
CA PHE A 19 -15.31 -0.61 2.48
C PHE A 19 -14.67 -1.98 2.75
N ASP A 20 -14.72 -2.44 4.00
CA ASP A 20 -14.25 -3.77 4.36
C ASP A 20 -15.25 -4.86 3.92
N ALA A 21 -14.92 -6.12 4.19
CA ALA A 21 -15.79 -7.25 3.84
C ALA A 21 -17.14 -7.26 4.58
N GLU A 22 -17.26 -6.54 5.70
CA GLU A 22 -18.48 -6.39 6.49
C GLU A 22 -19.29 -5.13 6.07
N GLY A 23 -18.75 -4.33 5.14
CA GLY A 23 -19.35 -3.10 4.64
C GLY A 23 -19.05 -1.86 5.50
N ASN A 24 -18.14 -1.95 6.48
CA ASN A 24 -17.72 -0.79 7.26
C ASN A 24 -16.78 0.10 6.44
N PRO A 25 -16.90 1.43 6.56
CA PRO A 25 -15.98 2.34 5.89
C PRO A 25 -14.55 2.16 6.40
N ILE A 26 -13.60 2.10 5.47
CA ILE A 26 -12.18 1.92 5.69
C ILE A 26 -11.41 2.82 4.73
N GLU A 27 -10.28 3.34 5.18
CA GLU A 27 -9.35 4.08 4.33
C GLU A 27 -8.09 3.21 4.12
N CYS A 28 -8.14 2.38 3.08
CA CYS A 28 -7.08 1.44 2.75
C CYS A 28 -6.78 1.44 1.26
N VAL A 29 -5.53 1.17 0.92
CA VAL A 29 -5.10 0.89 -0.44
C VAL A 29 -4.51 -0.50 -0.47
N GLU A 30 -5.09 -1.38 -1.29
CA GLU A 30 -4.54 -2.69 -1.59
C GLU A 30 -3.41 -2.50 -2.62
N VAL A 31 -2.19 -2.93 -2.28
CA VAL A 31 -1.01 -2.76 -3.12
C VAL A 31 -0.53 -4.13 -3.58
N THR A 32 -0.49 -4.32 -4.90
CA THR A 32 0.09 -5.52 -5.51
C THR A 32 1.58 -5.30 -5.76
N LEU A 33 2.42 -6.04 -5.04
CA LEU A 33 3.86 -6.15 -5.26
C LEU A 33 4.16 -7.34 -6.17
N ALA A 34 5.42 -7.50 -6.56
CA ALA A 34 5.85 -8.62 -7.41
C ALA A 34 5.61 -10.01 -6.81
N ASP A 35 5.67 -10.14 -5.48
CA ASP A 35 5.60 -11.42 -4.77
C ASP A 35 4.35 -11.58 -3.87
N ARG A 36 3.66 -10.48 -3.54
CA ARG A 36 2.54 -10.49 -2.59
C ARG A 36 1.61 -9.29 -2.78
N VAL A 37 0.46 -9.35 -2.11
CA VAL A 37 -0.47 -8.22 -1.95
C VAL A 37 -0.44 -7.77 -0.49
N ILE A 38 -0.46 -6.45 -0.26
CA ILE A 38 -0.49 -5.87 1.09
C ILE A 38 -1.52 -4.76 1.20
N ASP A 39 -2.16 -4.70 2.36
CA ASP A 39 -3.10 -3.63 2.72
C ASP A 39 -2.38 -2.48 3.40
N VAL A 40 -2.50 -1.28 2.84
CA VAL A 40 -1.86 -0.07 3.35
C VAL A 40 -2.94 0.90 3.84
N TYR A 41 -3.08 1.01 5.15
CA TYR A 41 -4.03 1.93 5.77
C TYR A 41 -3.52 3.38 5.64
N MET A 42 -4.26 4.22 4.92
CA MET A 42 -3.88 5.61 4.65
C MET A 42 -5.08 6.44 4.17
N ASP A 43 -4.97 7.76 4.27
CA ASP A 43 -5.92 8.70 3.65
C ASP A 43 -6.00 8.46 2.14
N THR A 44 -7.20 8.13 1.65
CA THR A 44 -7.41 7.71 0.25
C THR A 44 -7.67 8.88 -0.70
N ARG A 45 -7.68 10.13 -0.21
CA ARG A 45 -7.91 11.33 -1.03
C ARG A 45 -6.65 11.72 -1.82
N GLU A 46 -5.47 11.33 -1.34
CA GLU A 46 -4.20 11.56 -2.03
C GLU A 46 -3.35 10.28 -2.08
N VAL A 47 -3.56 9.48 -3.13
CA VAL A 47 -2.83 8.22 -3.35
C VAL A 47 -1.89 8.35 -4.54
N ASN A 48 -0.61 8.06 -4.33
CA ASN A 48 0.35 7.82 -5.39
C ASN A 48 1.46 6.88 -4.91
N ILE A 49 2.19 6.27 -5.85
CA ILE A 49 3.27 5.31 -5.60
C ILE A 49 4.32 5.87 -4.62
N GLY A 50 4.60 7.18 -4.68
CA GLY A 50 5.54 7.84 -3.78
C GLY A 50 5.10 7.84 -2.32
N ILE A 51 3.83 8.13 -2.07
CA ILE A 51 3.22 8.13 -0.73
C ILE A 51 3.03 6.69 -0.25
N LEU A 52 2.55 5.78 -1.10
CA LEU A 52 2.35 4.37 -0.78
C LEU A 52 3.65 3.72 -0.30
N ALA A 53 4.73 3.84 -1.07
CA ALA A 53 6.01 3.25 -0.71
C ALA A 53 6.55 3.80 0.62
N ARG A 54 6.31 5.08 0.94
CA ARG A 54 6.66 5.64 2.26
C ARG A 54 5.82 5.02 3.37
N LYS A 55 4.50 4.94 3.19
CA LYS A 55 3.58 4.38 4.18
C LYS A 55 3.83 2.91 4.46
N ILE A 56 4.15 2.12 3.44
CA ILE A 56 4.54 0.71 3.57
C ILE A 56 5.77 0.57 4.49
N LEU A 57 6.77 1.44 4.33
CA LEU A 57 7.97 1.46 5.18
C LEU A 57 7.66 1.97 6.59
N GLU A 58 6.88 3.04 6.72
CA GLU A 58 6.46 3.60 8.02
C GLU A 58 5.69 2.58 8.87
N GLN A 59 4.84 1.77 8.25
CA GLN A 59 4.03 0.75 8.93
C GLN A 59 4.77 -0.60 9.07
N GLY A 60 5.98 -0.74 8.51
CA GLY A 60 6.73 -2.00 8.56
C GLY A 60 6.03 -3.16 7.86
N LEU A 61 5.24 -2.87 6.82
CA LEU A 61 4.46 -3.86 6.05
C LEU A 61 5.32 -4.64 5.06
N TYR A 62 6.50 -4.11 4.72
CA TYR A 62 7.47 -4.82 3.88
C TYR A 62 8.43 -5.64 4.74
N LYS A 63 8.26 -6.96 4.73
CA LYS A 63 9.17 -7.93 5.36
C LYS A 63 9.75 -8.81 4.26
N GLU A 64 11.05 -8.64 4.00
CA GLU A 64 11.85 -9.52 3.12
C GLU A 64 11.73 -10.99 3.58
#